data_AF-A0A8T5DQD6-F1
#
_entry.id   AF-A0A8T5DQD6-F1
#
_cell.length_a   1.000
_cell.length_b   1.000
_cell.length_c   1.000
_cell.angle_alpha   90.00
_cell.angle_beta   90.00
_cell.angle_gamma   90.00
#
_symmetry.space_group_name_H-M   'P 1'
#
loop_
_entity.id
_entity.type
_entity.pdbx_description
1 polymer ?
#
loop_
_entity_poly.entity_id
_entity_poly.type
_entity_poly.pdbx_seq_one_letter_code
_entity_poly.pdbx_strand_id
1 'polypeptide(L)' 'MSIEMLHQNAETLDEVIKKYSVLKQKRQMLYDEILKTKNNNRKKELKEISSSLDKLKNYILALLTSMQKQIDSETKK' A
#
# COMPACT_ATOMS: atom_id res chain seq x y z
N MET A 1 -11.49 6.86 23.21
CA MET A 1 -10.06 7.02 22.91
C MET A 1 -9.44 5.81 22.20
N SER A 2 -9.51 4.57 22.70
CA SER A 2 -8.86 3.42 22.03
C SER A 2 -9.60 2.95 20.76
N ILE A 3 -10.94 2.84 20.83
CA ILE A 3 -11.80 2.43 19.69
C ILE A 3 -11.77 3.46 18.54
N GLU A 4 -11.74 4.76 18.86
CA GLU A 4 -11.69 5.83 17.84
C GLU A 4 -10.38 5.78 17.05
N MET A 5 -9.24 5.50 17.71
CA MET A 5 -7.96 5.32 17.03
C MET A 5 -7.94 4.05 16.16
N LEU A 6 -8.57 2.96 16.59
CA LEU A 6 -8.72 1.75 15.79
C LEU A 6 -9.57 2.00 14.53
N HIS A 7 -10.67 2.75 14.66
CA HIS A 7 -11.48 3.16 13.50
C HIS A 7 -10.68 4.04 12.53
N GLN A 8 -9.96 5.05 13.01
CA GLN A 8 -9.12 5.90 12.16
C GLN A 8 -8.01 5.11 11.45
N ASN A 9 -7.39 4.15 12.14
CA ASN A 9 -6.39 3.27 11.54
C ASN A 9 -7.00 2.36 10.47
N ALA A 10 -8.22 1.87 10.68
CA ALA A 10 -8.95 1.06 9.70
C ALA A 10 -9.34 1.88 8.44
N GLU A 11 -9.81 3.12 8.61
CA GLU A 11 -10.09 4.03 7.49
C GLU A 11 -8.82 4.34 6.70
N THR A 12 -7.73 4.65 7.41
CA THR A 12 -6.43 4.91 6.79
C THR A 12 -5.93 3.68 6.03
N LEU A 13 -6.10 2.48 6.59
CA LEU A 13 -5.71 1.23 5.95
C LEU A 13 -6.48 1.01 4.64
N ASP A 14 -7.80 1.23 4.62
CA ASP A 14 -8.62 1.11 3.43
C ASP A 14 -8.16 2.07 2.31
N GLU A 15 -7.90 3.33 2.65
CA GLU A 15 -7.37 4.30 1.69
C GLU A 15 -6.03 3.88 1.09
N VAL A 16 -5.11 3.37 1.92
CA VAL A 16 -3.79 2.94 1.50
C VAL A 16 -3.89 1.70 0.60
N ILE A 17 -4.79 0.76 0.92
CA ILE A 17 -5.06 -0.43 0.09
C ILE A 17 -5.62 0.00 -1.28
N LYS A 18 -6.57 0.95 -1.32
CA LYS A 18 -7.10 1.50 -2.58
C LYS A 18 -5.98 2.11 -3.43
N LYS A 19 -5.12 2.96 -2.84
CA LYS A 19 -3.95 3.55 -3.52
C LYS A 19 -2.99 2.48 -4.04
N TYR A 20 -2.71 1.46 -3.23
CA TYR A 20 -1.87 0.34 -3.63
C TYR A 20 -2.44 -0.42 -4.83
N SER A 21 -3.74 -0.70 -4.82
CA SER A 21 -4.42 -1.40 -5.92
C SER A 21 -4.33 -0.64 -7.24
N VAL A 22 -4.60 0.67 -7.21
CA VAL A 22 -4.49 1.55 -8.39
C VAL A 22 -3.07 1.55 -8.96
N LEU A 23 -2.05 1.71 -8.10
CA LEU A 23 -0.65 1.69 -8.55
C LEU A 23 -0.23 0.32 -9.07
N LYS A 24 -0.74 -0.77 -8.49
CA LYS A 24 -0.46 -2.13 -8.94
C LYS A 24 -1.01 -2.35 -10.34
N GLN A 25 -2.24 -1.89 -10.61
CA GLN A 25 -2.82 -1.93 -11.95
C GLN A 25 -2.03 -1.06 -12.93
N LYS A 26 -1.66 0.18 -12.53
CA LYS A 26 -0.83 1.06 -13.36
C LYS A 26 0.51 0.43 -13.71
N ARG A 27 1.18 -0.22 -12.74
CA ARG A 27 2.44 -0.95 -12.97
C ARG A 27 2.27 -2.04 -14.03
N GLN A 28 1.19 -2.82 -13.94
CA GLN A 28 0.92 -3.90 -14.88
C GLN A 28 0.72 -3.37 -16.30
N MET A 29 -0.14 -2.36 -16.47
CA MET A 29 -0.37 -1.74 -17.78
C MET A 29 0.93 -1.19 -18.38
N LEU A 30 1.76 -0.53 -17.56
CA LEU A 30 3.04 0.00 -18.00
C LEU A 30 4.03 -1.10 -18.40
N TYR A 31 4.06 -2.20 -17.65
CA TYR A 31 4.88 -3.36 -17.98
C TYR A 31 4.46 -3.97 -19.33
N ASP A 32 3.16 -4.18 -19.52
CA ASP A 32 2.59 -4.71 -20.77
C ASP A 32 2.88 -3.78 -21.95
N GLU A 33 2.82 -2.47 -21.75
CA GLU A 33 3.14 -1.49 -22.78
C GLU A 33 4.63 -1.49 -23.15
N ILE A 34 5.53 -1.55 -22.16
CA ILE A 34 6.98 -1.66 -22.41
C ILE A 34 7.29 -2.93 -23.23
N LEU A 35 6.64 -4.04 -22.92
CA LEU A 35 6.80 -5.29 -23.67
C LEU A 35 6.30 -5.17 -25.11
N LYS A 36 5.10 -4.60 -25.30
CA LYS A 36 4.48 -4.44 -26.64
C LYS A 36 5.28 -3.48 -27.53
N THR A 37 5.72 -2.36 -26.97
CA THR A 37 6.36 -1.26 -27.74
C THR A 37 7.88 -1.36 -27.80
N LYS A 38 8.49 -2.25 -27.01
CA LYS A 38 9.95 -2.28 -26.73
C LYS A 38 10.50 -0.92 -26.26
N ASN A 39 9.64 -0.04 -25.75
CA ASN A 39 10.00 1.31 -25.35
C ASN A 39 10.66 1.31 -23.96
N ASN A 40 11.99 1.23 -23.98
CA ASN A 40 12.79 1.22 -22.75
C ASN A 40 12.76 2.55 -21.97
N ASN A 41 12.28 3.65 -22.56
CA ASN A 41 12.27 4.96 -21.91
C ASN A 41 11.31 5.02 -20.72
N ARG A 42 10.33 4.11 -20.67
CA ARG A 42 9.35 4.02 -19.57
C ARG A 42 9.80 3.14 -18.40
N LYS A 43 11.02 2.56 -18.47
CA LYS A 43 11.60 1.78 -17.36
C LYS A 43 11.80 2.60 -16.09
N LYS A 44 12.05 3.91 -16.21
CA LYS A 44 12.17 4.82 -15.05
C LYS A 44 10.83 4.94 -14.31
N GLU A 45 9.74 5.22 -15.04
CA GLU A 45 8.38 5.29 -14.49
C GLU A 45 8.00 3.95 -13.81
N LEU A 46 8.36 2.81 -14.41
CA LEU A 46 8.10 1.49 -13.83
C LEU A 46 8.83 1.28 -12.49
N LYS A 47 10.09 1.73 -12.39
CA LYS A 47 10.87 1.66 -11.14
C LYS A 47 10.29 2.55 -10.05
N GLU A 48 9.86 3.76 -10.40
CA GLU A 48 9.22 4.70 -9.47
C GLU A 48 7.89 4.17 -8.92
N ILE A 49 7.05 3.58 -9.79
CA ILE A 49 5.81 2.93 -9.37
C ILE A 49 6.11 1.74 -8.46
N SER A 50 7.11 0.92 -8.80
CA SER A 50 7.49 -0.23 -7.99
C SER A 50 7.99 0.20 -6.60
N SER A 51 8.84 1.22 -6.52
CA SER A 51 9.28 1.78 -5.24
C SER A 51 8.13 2.35 -4.42
N SER A 52 7.15 3.01 -5.08
CA SER A 52 5.96 3.52 -4.40
C SER A 52 5.09 2.40 -3.84
N LEU A 53 4.93 1.30 -4.58
CA LEU A 53 4.22 0.11 -4.09
C LEU A 53 4.92 -0.52 -2.88
N ASP A 54 6.25 -0.58 -2.86
CA ASP A 54 7.00 -1.11 -1.71
C ASP A 54 6.82 -0.24 -0.47
N LYS A 55 6.84 1.10 -0.63
CA LYS A 55 6.55 2.04 0.47
C LYS A 55 5.14 1.84 1.03
N LEU A 56 4.14 1.72 0.15
CA LEU A 56 2.76 1.48 0.58
C LEU A 56 2.61 0.13 1.27
N LYS A 57 3.25 -0.93 0.77
CA LYS A 57 3.26 -2.26 1.42
C LYS A 57 3.81 -2.17 2.84
N ASN A 58 4.96 -1.50 3.02
CA ASN A 58 5.57 -1.35 4.33
C ASN A 58 4.69 -0.53 5.28
N TYR A 59 4.02 0.50 4.75
CA TYR A 59 3.08 1.29 5.55
C TYR A 59 1.84 0.49 5.97
N ILE A 60 1.27 -0.33 5.09
CA ILE A 60 0.18 -1.28 5.40
C ILE A 60 0.60 -2.21 6.55
N LEU A 61 1.79 -2.80 6.46
CA LEU A 61 2.31 -3.70 7.50
C LEU A 61 2.48 -2.99 8.85
N ALA A 62 2.97 -1.75 8.83
CA ALA A 62 3.11 -0.94 10.04
C ALA A 62 1.75 -0.61 10.68
N LEU A 63 0.75 -0.21 9.86
CA LEU A 63 -0.62 0.04 10.32
C LEU A 63 -1.24 -1.20 10.96
N LEU A 64 -1.19 -2.34 10.27
CA LEU A 64 -1.71 -3.62 10.79
C LEU A 64 -1.03 -4.02 12.11
N THR A 65 0.28 -3.86 12.20
CA THR A 65 1.04 -4.15 13.42
C THR A 65 0.62 -3.23 14.58
N SER A 66 0.39 -1.94 14.28
CA SER A 66 -0.08 -0.97 15.26
C SER A 66 -1.48 -1.34 15.78
N MET A 67 -2.41 -1.65 14.88
CA MET A 67 -3.77 -2.07 15.22
C MET A 67 -3.78 -3.35 16.06
N GLN A 68 -2.97 -4.35 15.71
CA GLN A 68 -2.85 -5.58 16.49
C GLN A 68 -2.37 -5.29 17.93
N LYS A 69 -1.35 -4.44 18.09
CA LYS A 69 -0.85 -4.07 19.43
C LYS A 69 -1.90 -3.34 20.26
N GLN A 70 -2.71 -2.49 19.64
CA GLN A 70 -3.82 -1.80 20.31
C GLN A 70 -4.86 -2.82 20.80
N ILE A 71 -5.30 -3.73 19.94
CA ILE A 71 -6.26 -4.80 20.29
C ILE A 71 -5.72 -5.69 21.40
N ASP A 72 -4.46 -6.12 21.33
CA ASP A 72 -3.82 -6.95 22.35
C ASP A 72 -3.74 -6.24 23.71
N SER A 73 -3.54 -4.91 23.71
CA SER A 73 -3.48 -4.10 24.93
C SER A 73 -4.83 -3.92 25.61
N GLU A 74 -5.91 -3.98 24.82
CA GLU A 74 -7.29 -3.83 25.31
C GLU A 74 -7.88 -5.17 25.77
N THR A 75 -7.47 -6.29 25.15
CA THR A 75 -8.00 -7.63 25.45
C THR A 75 -7.28 -8.34 26.61
N LYS A 76 -6.11 -7.85 27.04
CA LYS A 76 -5.34 -8.37 28.18
C LYS A 76 -5.58 -7.62 29.50
N LYS A 77 -6.53 -6.69 29.53
CA LYS A 77 -7.03 -6.00 30.74
C LYS A 77 -8.27 -6.69 31.28
#